data_AF-E2J7H8-F1
#
_entry.id   AF-E2J7H8-F1
#
_cell.length_a   1.000
_cell.length_b   1.000
_cell.length_c   1.000
_cell.angle_alpha   90.00
_cell.angle_beta   90.00
_cell.angle_gamma   90.00
#
_symmetry.space_group_name_H-M   'P 1'
#
loop_
_entity.id
_entity.type
_entity.pdbx_description
1 polymer ?
#
loop_
_entity_poly.entity_id
_entity_poly.type
_entity_poly.pdbx_seq_one_letter_code
_entity_poly.pdbx_strand_id
1 'polypeptide(L)'
;IFLGILAFVVADYPPIEKCSHPSSMAYFNQKKFLAGKWCVTKAKHGSNSTVCRQYKGKFNDEKQQFIGDGYYNFKCQTTYFTVRCSRVPNTNVQQPLQFICTQKKPDQKDIQFQFQLEVTVLDTDYATYAGMYRCVQLPQELGSMFEDNTLLIQRNANLEVDENKIEKALRLSFDSFISRNDVKGGCPELPSKNKNKKPKT
;
A
#
# COMPACT_ATOMS: atom_id res chain seq x y z
N ILE A 1 6.82 21.65 26.37
CA ILE A 1 6.07 20.93 25.31
C ILE A 1 7.09 20.55 24.23
N PHE A 2 7.49 19.28 24.15
CA PHE A 2 8.33 18.80 23.04
C PHE A 2 7.39 18.52 21.86
N LEU A 3 7.32 19.44 20.90
CA LEU A 3 6.71 19.22 19.58
C LEU A 3 7.67 18.34 18.76
N GLY A 4 7.76 17.06 19.11
CA GLY A 4 8.50 16.08 18.32
C GLY A 4 7.73 15.83 17.02
N ILE A 5 8.16 16.44 15.93
CA ILE A 5 7.60 16.24 14.59
C ILE A 5 7.60 14.73 14.29
N LEU A 6 6.43 14.17 13.95
CA LEU A 6 6.37 12.84 13.38
C LEU A 6 7.04 12.91 12.00
N ALA A 7 8.17 12.25 11.82
CA ALA A 7 8.88 12.23 10.54
C ALA A 7 8.88 10.81 9.98
N PHE A 8 8.24 10.64 8.82
CA PHE A 8 8.47 9.50 7.95
C PHE A 8 9.64 9.83 7.03
N VAL A 9 10.51 8.85 6.82
CA VAL A 9 11.59 9.00 5.84
C VAL A 9 10.97 8.75 4.47
N VAL A 10 10.84 9.83 3.69
CA VAL A 10 10.45 9.79 2.28
C VAL A 10 11.61 9.21 1.48
N ALA A 11 11.32 8.50 0.40
CA ALA A 11 12.38 7.95 -0.45
C ALA A 11 13.10 9.07 -1.24
N ASP A 12 14.35 8.82 -1.65
CA ASP A 12 15.26 9.77 -2.32
C ASP A 12 14.84 10.06 -3.77
N TYR A 13 13.62 10.58 -3.98
CA TYR A 13 13.14 11.06 -5.27
C TYR A 13 12.49 12.44 -5.11
N PRO A 14 12.43 13.26 -6.19
CA PRO A 14 11.90 14.61 -6.10
C PRO A 14 10.47 14.63 -5.54
N PRO A 15 10.14 15.55 -4.63
CA PRO A 15 8.77 15.68 -4.13
C PRO A 15 7.83 16.01 -5.30
N ILE A 16 6.61 15.45 -5.25
CA ILE A 16 5.56 15.76 -6.21
C ILE A 16 4.56 16.74 -5.60
N GLU A 17 4.07 17.69 -6.41
CA GLU A 17 3.12 18.71 -5.95
C GLU A 17 1.67 18.20 -5.85
N LYS A 18 1.34 17.18 -6.65
CA LYS A 18 0.01 16.56 -6.72
C LYS A 18 0.10 15.15 -7.27
N CYS A 19 -0.91 14.35 -6.98
CA CYS A 19 -1.09 13.03 -7.59
C CYS A 19 -1.31 13.16 -9.11
N SER A 20 -0.49 12.47 -9.90
CA SER A 20 -0.59 12.45 -11.36
C SER A 20 -0.90 11.03 -11.83
N HIS A 21 -2.18 10.66 -11.75
CA HIS A 21 -2.63 9.31 -12.03
C HIS A 21 -2.50 8.96 -13.52
N PRO A 22 -1.90 7.80 -13.86
CA PRO A 22 -1.99 7.26 -15.21
C PRO A 22 -3.42 6.87 -15.56
N SER A 23 -3.67 6.58 -16.84
CA SER A 23 -4.94 5.99 -17.27
C SER A 23 -5.22 4.68 -16.54
N SER A 24 -6.44 4.52 -16.06
CA SER A 24 -6.92 3.28 -15.46
C SER A 24 -7.18 2.20 -16.51
N MET A 25 -7.11 0.94 -16.08
CA MET A 25 -7.56 -0.19 -16.87
C MET A 25 -9.04 -0.01 -17.29
N ALA A 26 -9.34 -0.21 -18.58
CA ALA A 26 -10.72 -0.19 -19.05
C ALA A 26 -11.55 -1.32 -18.42
N TYR A 27 -12.83 -1.04 -18.13
CA TYR A 27 -13.79 -2.00 -17.55
C TYR A 27 -13.32 -2.65 -16.23
N PHE A 28 -12.54 -1.91 -15.44
CA PHE A 28 -12.01 -2.37 -14.16
C PHE A 28 -13.11 -2.84 -13.19
N ASN A 29 -12.96 -4.03 -12.64
CA ASN A 29 -13.85 -4.58 -11.63
C ASN A 29 -13.26 -4.42 -10.21
N GLN A 30 -13.67 -3.35 -9.53
CA GLN A 30 -13.21 -3.04 -8.18
C GLN A 30 -13.49 -4.17 -7.17
N LYS A 31 -14.64 -4.85 -7.26
CA LYS A 31 -15.01 -5.92 -6.32
C LYS A 31 -14.06 -7.11 -6.44
N LYS A 32 -13.72 -7.52 -7.66
CA LYS A 32 -12.75 -8.60 -7.92
C LYS A 32 -11.35 -8.21 -7.45
N PHE A 33 -10.91 -6.99 -7.74
CA PHE A 33 -9.58 -6.52 -7.33
C PHE A 33 -9.40 -6.50 -5.82
N LEU A 34 -10.32 -5.86 -5.10
CA LEU A 34 -10.23 -5.74 -3.64
C LEU A 34 -10.58 -7.07 -2.92
N ALA A 35 -11.04 -8.11 -3.60
CA ALA A 35 -11.27 -9.40 -2.94
C ALA A 35 -9.93 -10.03 -2.54
N GLY A 36 -9.80 -10.51 -1.31
CA GLY A 36 -8.62 -11.26 -0.88
C GLY A 36 -7.38 -10.41 -0.56
N LYS A 37 -6.20 -10.94 -0.86
CA LYS A 37 -4.90 -10.39 -0.49
C LYS A 37 -4.05 -10.09 -1.72
N TRP A 38 -3.21 -9.09 -1.62
CA TRP A 38 -2.16 -8.74 -2.55
C TRP A 38 -0.85 -8.58 -1.77
N CYS A 39 0.23 -9.12 -2.29
CA CYS A 39 1.60 -8.90 -1.82
C CYS A 39 2.30 -7.98 -2.82
N VAL A 40 3.03 -6.98 -2.35
CA VAL A 40 3.91 -6.22 -3.23
C VAL A 40 5.09 -7.11 -3.64
N THR A 41 5.41 -7.17 -4.93
CA THR A 41 6.56 -7.94 -5.45
C THR A 41 7.58 -7.04 -6.12
N LYS A 42 7.15 -5.96 -6.77
CA LYS A 42 8.02 -4.90 -7.27
C LYS A 42 7.50 -3.53 -6.85
N ALA A 43 8.40 -2.58 -6.61
CA ALA A 43 8.06 -1.19 -6.34
C ALA A 43 9.03 -0.24 -7.03
N LYS A 44 8.51 0.76 -7.72
CA LYS A 44 9.34 1.78 -8.39
C LYS A 44 10.18 2.57 -7.39
N HIS A 45 9.60 2.87 -6.23
CA HIS A 45 10.25 3.66 -5.19
C HIS A 45 10.13 3.01 -3.81
N GLY A 46 10.92 3.48 -2.84
CA GLY A 46 10.82 3.08 -1.44
C GLY A 46 11.99 2.23 -0.97
N SER A 47 11.71 1.20 -0.17
CA SER A 47 12.74 0.33 0.43
C SER A 47 12.28 -1.11 0.51
N ASN A 48 13.09 -2.00 1.12
CA ASN A 48 12.71 -3.38 1.42
C ASN A 48 11.38 -3.47 2.16
N SER A 49 11.08 -2.52 3.06
CA SER A 49 9.80 -2.51 3.78
C SER A 49 8.61 -2.28 2.83
N THR A 50 8.79 -1.55 1.73
CA THR A 50 7.75 -1.31 0.70
C THR A 50 7.36 -2.59 0.00
N VAL A 51 8.33 -3.36 -0.52
CA VAL A 51 8.08 -4.64 -1.21
C VAL A 51 7.67 -5.76 -0.24
N CYS A 52 7.82 -5.55 1.06
CA CYS A 52 7.29 -6.47 2.07
C CYS A 52 5.83 -6.23 2.46
N ARG A 53 5.21 -5.13 2.00
CA ARG A 53 3.81 -4.81 2.32
C ARG A 53 2.83 -5.80 1.72
N GLN A 54 1.74 -6.00 2.43
CA GLN A 54 0.58 -6.77 1.97
C GLN A 54 -0.66 -5.89 2.09
N TYR A 55 -1.49 -5.92 1.07
CA TYR A 55 -2.79 -5.29 1.08
C TYR A 55 -3.88 -6.35 1.16
N LYS A 56 -4.82 -6.18 2.07
CA LYS A 56 -6.00 -7.04 2.17
C LYS A 56 -7.24 -6.20 2.02
N GLY A 57 -8.03 -6.50 1.00
CA GLY A 57 -9.36 -5.92 0.92
C GLY A 57 -10.35 -6.72 1.77
N LYS A 58 -11.31 -6.00 2.35
CA LYS A 58 -12.47 -6.57 3.03
C LYS A 58 -13.73 -5.90 2.50
N PHE A 59 -14.73 -6.74 2.28
CA PHE A 59 -16.07 -6.34 1.88
C PHE A 59 -17.07 -6.90 2.87
N ASN A 60 -17.91 -6.04 3.41
CA ASN A 60 -19.24 -6.38 3.86
C ASN A 60 -20.22 -5.35 3.30
N ASP A 61 -21.53 -5.57 3.48
CA ASP A 61 -22.58 -4.76 2.88
C ASP A 61 -22.53 -3.27 3.26
N GLU A 62 -21.78 -2.92 4.31
CA GLU A 62 -21.67 -1.55 4.83
C GLU A 62 -20.29 -0.90 4.60
N LYS A 63 -19.21 -1.68 4.44
CA LYS A 63 -17.83 -1.15 4.45
C LYS A 63 -16.92 -1.88 3.47
N GLN A 64 -16.35 -1.11 2.55
CA GLN A 64 -15.22 -1.53 1.72
C GLN A 64 -13.94 -1.01 2.35
N GLN A 65 -13.10 -1.92 2.84
CA GLN A 65 -11.85 -1.57 3.50
C GLN A 65 -10.65 -2.10 2.73
N PHE A 66 -9.59 -1.31 2.72
CA PHE A 66 -8.25 -1.72 2.31
C PHE A 66 -7.35 -1.71 3.55
N ILE A 67 -6.70 -2.83 3.83
CA ILE A 67 -5.86 -3.02 5.01
C ILE A 67 -4.42 -3.11 4.55
N GLY A 68 -3.56 -2.25 5.06
CA GLY A 68 -2.12 -2.22 4.75
C GLY A 68 -1.26 -2.42 6.00
N ASP A 69 -1.58 -3.38 6.86
CA ASP A 69 -0.74 -3.65 8.04
C ASP A 69 0.66 -4.07 7.59
N GLY A 70 1.70 -3.50 8.22
CA GLY A 70 3.06 -3.73 7.75
C GLY A 70 4.11 -2.94 8.50
N TYR A 71 5.35 -3.15 8.09
CA TYR A 71 6.50 -2.40 8.58
C TYR A 71 6.75 -1.17 7.70
N TYR A 72 7.05 -0.05 8.34
CA TYR A 72 7.29 1.26 7.71
C TYR A 72 8.54 1.90 8.31
N ASN A 73 9.26 2.66 7.49
CA ASN A 73 10.40 3.44 7.96
C ASN A 73 9.89 4.70 8.66
N PHE A 74 9.96 4.72 9.97
CA PHE A 74 9.49 5.82 10.82
C PHE A 74 10.61 6.23 11.76
N LYS A 75 10.98 7.52 11.78
CA LYS A 75 12.12 8.05 12.56
C LYS A 75 13.40 7.21 12.39
N CYS A 76 13.74 6.89 11.14
CA CYS A 76 14.90 6.07 10.77
C CYS A 76 14.90 4.63 11.31
N GLN A 77 13.74 4.12 11.75
CA GLN A 77 13.58 2.76 12.26
C GLN A 77 12.46 2.03 11.53
N THR A 78 12.63 0.72 11.32
CA THR A 78 11.58 -0.16 10.79
C THR A 78 10.57 -0.46 11.89
N THR A 79 9.37 0.13 11.80
CA THR A 79 8.32 0.05 12.82
C THR A 79 7.05 -0.58 12.27
N TYR A 80 6.42 -1.46 13.04
CA TYR A 80 5.12 -2.03 12.67
C TYR A 80 3.97 -1.04 12.90
N PHE A 81 3.11 -0.90 11.90
CA PHE A 81 1.88 -0.12 11.98
C PHE A 81 0.68 -0.94 11.54
N THR A 82 -0.47 -0.59 12.11
CA THR A 82 -1.77 -0.99 11.57
C THR A 82 -2.34 0.10 10.70
N VAL A 83 -2.90 -0.26 9.55
CA VAL A 83 -3.48 0.68 8.59
C VAL A 83 -4.89 0.22 8.20
N ARG A 84 -5.87 1.10 8.40
CA ARG A 84 -7.28 0.86 8.02
C ARG A 84 -7.71 1.96 7.07
N CYS A 85 -7.98 1.60 5.82
CA CYS A 85 -8.45 2.52 4.81
C CYS A 85 -9.90 2.24 4.49
N SER A 86 -10.75 3.24 4.62
CA SER A 86 -12.17 3.16 4.26
C SER A 86 -12.36 3.78 2.88
N ARG A 87 -13.05 3.07 1.99
CA ARG A 87 -13.33 3.57 0.64
C ARG A 87 -14.24 4.80 0.71
N VAL A 88 -13.90 5.82 -0.07
CA VAL A 88 -14.80 6.92 -0.38
C VAL A 88 -15.59 6.53 -1.63
N PRO A 89 -16.94 6.46 -1.58
CA PRO A 89 -17.74 6.12 -2.76
C PRO A 89 -17.44 7.09 -3.90
N ASN A 90 -17.21 6.54 -5.10
CA ASN A 90 -17.10 7.32 -6.33
C ASN A 90 -17.97 6.64 -7.38
N THR A 91 -18.76 7.44 -8.10
CA THR A 91 -19.67 6.97 -9.17
C THR A 91 -18.96 6.83 -10.52
N ASN A 92 -17.79 7.46 -10.71
CA ASN A 92 -17.02 7.38 -11.94
C ASN A 92 -15.92 6.32 -11.85
N VAL A 93 -16.05 5.26 -12.65
CA VAL A 93 -15.09 4.14 -12.70
C VAL A 93 -13.74 4.50 -13.33
N GLN A 94 -13.65 5.62 -14.05
CA GLN A 94 -12.38 6.10 -14.64
C GLN A 94 -11.52 6.83 -13.61
N GLN A 95 -12.12 7.28 -12.51
CA GLN A 95 -11.41 7.97 -11.44
C GLN A 95 -10.66 6.97 -10.54
N PRO A 96 -9.56 7.41 -9.91
CA PRO A 96 -8.84 6.58 -8.94
C PRO A 96 -9.74 6.10 -7.80
N LEU A 97 -9.40 4.94 -7.25
CA LEU A 97 -9.95 4.49 -5.98
C LEU A 97 -9.40 5.35 -4.85
N GLN A 98 -10.23 6.23 -4.31
CA GLN A 98 -10.01 7.04 -3.12
C GLN A 98 -10.35 6.33 -1.82
N PHE A 99 -9.46 6.46 -0.84
CA PHE A 99 -9.63 5.97 0.51
C PHE A 99 -9.18 7.01 1.54
N ILE A 100 -9.83 7.00 2.70
CA ILE A 100 -9.35 7.68 3.90
C ILE A 100 -8.74 6.63 4.80
N CYS A 101 -7.44 6.74 5.03
CA CYS A 101 -6.64 5.80 5.80
C CYS A 101 -6.35 6.34 7.20
N THR A 102 -6.37 5.45 8.19
CA THR A 102 -5.84 5.71 9.52
C THR A 102 -4.68 4.75 9.79
N GLN A 103 -3.51 5.29 10.08
CA GLN A 103 -2.32 4.54 10.47
C GLN A 103 -2.03 4.73 11.95
N LYS A 104 -1.78 3.62 12.66
CA LYS A 104 -1.58 3.60 14.12
C LYS A 104 -0.45 2.68 14.50
N LYS A 105 0.41 3.11 15.42
CA LYS A 105 1.36 2.22 16.10
C LYS A 105 0.62 1.47 17.21
N PRO A 106 0.54 0.12 17.19
CA PRO A 106 -0.28 -0.62 18.15
C PRO A 106 0.04 -0.34 19.63
N ASP A 107 1.32 -0.22 19.95
CA ASP A 107 1.81 -0.09 21.32
C ASP A 107 1.88 1.37 21.81
N GLN A 108 1.56 2.34 20.94
CA GLN A 108 1.65 3.78 21.24
C GLN A 108 0.47 4.53 20.60
N LYS A 109 -0.58 4.74 21.39
CA LYS A 109 -1.86 5.31 20.92
C LYS A 109 -1.76 6.76 20.44
N ASP A 110 -0.78 7.50 20.94
CA ASP A 110 -0.44 8.86 20.55
C ASP A 110 0.15 8.93 19.13
N ILE A 111 0.72 7.84 18.63
CA ILE A 111 1.21 7.74 17.26
C ILE A 111 0.10 7.20 16.36
N GLN A 112 -0.78 8.11 15.96
CA GLN A 112 -1.78 7.89 14.92
C GLN A 112 -1.96 9.13 14.04
N PHE A 113 -2.24 8.92 12.76
CA PHE A 113 -2.58 9.98 11.83
C PHE A 113 -3.49 9.45 10.72
N GLN A 114 -4.17 10.37 10.05
CA GLN A 114 -4.97 10.07 8.87
C GLN A 114 -4.27 10.58 7.62
N PHE A 115 -4.48 9.89 6.50
CA PHE A 115 -3.98 10.29 5.20
C PHE A 115 -4.95 9.85 4.11
N GLN A 116 -4.90 10.51 2.96
CA GLN A 116 -5.68 10.12 1.79
C GLN A 116 -4.84 9.19 0.92
N LEU A 117 -5.47 8.15 0.39
CA LEU A 117 -4.85 7.20 -0.53
C LEU A 117 -5.69 7.15 -1.81
N GLU A 118 -5.06 7.44 -2.93
CA GLU A 118 -5.63 7.27 -4.26
C GLU A 118 -4.94 6.10 -4.96
N VAL A 119 -5.71 5.22 -5.59
CA VAL A 119 -5.20 4.02 -6.27
C VAL A 119 -5.77 3.91 -7.67
N THR A 120 -4.90 3.84 -8.67
CA THR A 120 -5.26 3.49 -10.04
C THR A 120 -4.74 2.08 -10.32
N VAL A 121 -5.63 1.19 -10.77
CA VAL A 121 -5.23 -0.11 -11.32
C VAL A 121 -4.94 0.09 -12.80
N LEU A 122 -3.69 -0.19 -13.18
CA LEU A 122 -3.17 0.00 -14.53
C LEU A 122 -3.52 -1.19 -15.42
N ASP A 123 -3.37 -2.40 -14.86
CA ASP A 123 -3.74 -3.67 -15.48
C ASP A 123 -3.87 -4.76 -14.42
N THR A 124 -4.73 -5.76 -14.62
CA THR A 124 -4.85 -6.91 -13.72
C THR A 124 -5.62 -8.05 -14.38
N ASP A 125 -5.21 -9.28 -14.09
CA ASP A 125 -5.99 -10.48 -14.39
C ASP A 125 -6.92 -10.89 -13.23
N TYR A 126 -6.92 -10.11 -12.14
CA TYR A 126 -7.60 -10.32 -10.86
C TYR A 126 -7.15 -11.55 -10.05
N ALA A 127 -6.51 -12.52 -10.69
CA ALA A 127 -6.25 -13.86 -10.17
C ALA A 127 -4.80 -14.06 -9.75
N THR A 128 -3.84 -13.41 -10.41
CA THR A 128 -2.42 -13.61 -10.15
C THR A 128 -1.69 -12.29 -9.90
N TYR A 129 -1.92 -11.25 -10.71
CA TYR A 129 -1.18 -9.99 -10.64
C TYR A 129 -2.07 -8.75 -10.78
N ALA A 130 -1.53 -7.61 -10.37
CA ALA A 130 -1.98 -6.30 -10.78
C ALA A 130 -0.82 -5.31 -10.86
N GLY A 131 -0.82 -4.47 -11.90
CA GLY A 131 -0.07 -3.22 -11.91
C GLY A 131 -0.90 -2.14 -11.22
N MET A 132 -0.33 -1.51 -10.20
CA MET A 132 -1.04 -0.54 -9.37
C MET A 132 -0.21 0.74 -9.21
N TYR A 133 -0.77 1.88 -9.59
CA TYR A 133 -0.27 3.18 -9.16
C TYR A 133 -1.00 3.59 -7.88
N ARG A 134 -0.26 4.03 -6.87
CA ARG A 134 -0.82 4.63 -5.65
C ARG A 134 -0.23 6.01 -5.45
N CYS A 135 -1.02 6.91 -4.91
CA CYS A 135 -0.58 8.21 -4.41
C CYS A 135 -1.14 8.42 -3.01
N VAL A 136 -0.33 8.91 -2.10
CA VAL A 136 -0.75 9.28 -0.75
C VAL A 136 -0.57 10.77 -0.56
N GLN A 137 -1.60 11.40 0.00
CA GLN A 137 -1.50 12.75 0.53
C GLN A 137 -1.37 12.66 2.05
N LEU A 138 -0.21 13.02 2.56
CA LEU A 138 0.04 13.12 3.99
C LEU A 138 -0.67 14.35 4.58
N PRO A 139 -1.06 14.32 5.85
CA PRO A 139 -1.71 15.45 6.50
C PRO A 139 -0.70 16.59 6.78
N GLN A 140 -1.20 17.76 7.13
CA GLN A 140 -0.41 18.97 7.29
C GLN A 140 0.67 18.85 8.37
N GLU A 141 0.42 18.09 9.43
CA GLU A 141 1.37 17.85 10.52
C GLU A 141 2.59 17.03 10.06
N LEU A 142 2.48 16.36 8.91
CA LEU A 142 3.55 15.62 8.24
C LEU A 142 4.04 16.34 6.97
N GLY A 143 3.73 17.63 6.81
CA GLY A 143 4.22 18.49 5.73
C GLY A 143 3.34 18.53 4.47
N SER A 144 2.12 17.99 4.49
CA SER A 144 1.20 17.96 3.32
C SER A 144 1.82 17.38 2.04
N MET A 145 2.80 16.49 2.18
CA MET A 145 3.54 15.95 1.05
C MET A 145 2.72 14.89 0.32
N PHE A 146 2.96 14.80 -0.99
CA PHE A 146 2.46 13.71 -1.81
C PHE A 146 3.56 12.66 -2.03
N GLU A 147 3.20 11.39 -1.88
CA GLU A 147 4.08 10.26 -2.16
C GLU A 147 3.39 9.29 -3.11
N ASP A 148 3.97 9.10 -4.29
CA ASP A 148 3.46 8.13 -5.25
C ASP A 148 4.36 6.90 -5.40
N ASN A 149 3.78 5.86 -5.98
CA ASN A 149 4.52 4.65 -6.32
C ASN A 149 3.77 3.83 -7.35
N THR A 150 4.50 3.25 -8.29
CA THR A 150 3.99 2.18 -9.16
C THR A 150 4.48 0.85 -8.61
N LEU A 151 3.53 -0.06 -8.37
CA LEU A 151 3.77 -1.37 -7.78
C LEU A 151 3.34 -2.48 -8.74
N LEU A 152 4.13 -3.54 -8.79
CA LEU A 152 3.62 -4.86 -9.15
C LEU A 152 3.18 -5.55 -7.87
N ILE A 153 1.92 -5.99 -7.84
CA ILE A 153 1.38 -6.76 -6.72
C ILE A 153 0.85 -8.10 -7.21
N GLN A 154 0.99 -9.14 -6.39
CA GLN A 154 0.59 -10.50 -6.74
C GLN A 154 -0.25 -11.15 -5.63
N ARG A 155 -1.13 -12.08 -5.99
CA ARG A 155 -1.94 -12.83 -5.01
C ARG A 155 -1.07 -13.72 -4.13
N ASN A 156 -0.06 -14.34 -4.73
CA ASN A 156 0.93 -15.18 -4.07
C ASN A 156 2.33 -14.74 -4.50
N ALA A 157 3.08 -14.16 -3.58
CA ALA A 157 4.43 -13.66 -3.85
C ALA A 157 5.47 -14.76 -4.12
N ASN A 158 5.12 -16.03 -3.91
CA ASN A 158 6.01 -17.17 -4.15
C ASN A 158 5.75 -17.82 -5.52
N LEU A 159 4.76 -17.35 -6.28
CA LEU A 159 4.50 -17.84 -7.63
C LEU A 159 5.16 -16.90 -8.62
N GLU A 160 5.90 -17.46 -9.57
CA GLU A 160 6.43 -16.70 -10.68
C GLU A 160 5.30 -16.26 -11.60
N VAL A 161 5.43 -15.04 -12.11
CA VAL A 161 4.60 -14.49 -13.18
C VAL A 161 5.52 -14.08 -14.32
N ASP A 162 5.00 -14.08 -15.54
CA ASP A 162 5.74 -13.58 -16.70
C ASP A 162 5.81 -12.04 -16.65
N GLU A 163 6.85 -11.51 -16.01
CA GLU A 163 7.05 -10.07 -15.85
C GLU A 163 7.16 -9.37 -17.21
N ASN A 164 7.81 -9.98 -18.21
CA ASN A 164 7.94 -9.40 -19.56
C ASN A 164 6.57 -9.17 -20.22
N LYS A 165 5.64 -10.11 -20.05
CA LYS A 165 4.26 -9.97 -20.53
C LYS A 165 3.54 -8.82 -19.82
N ILE A 166 3.73 -8.67 -18.52
CA ILE A 166 3.12 -7.61 -17.71
C ILE A 166 3.71 -6.24 -18.07
N GLU A 167 5.03 -6.14 -18.22
CA GLU A 167 5.72 -4.93 -18.68
C GLU A 167 5.21 -4.46 -20.04
N LYS A 168 5.03 -5.38 -20.98
CA LYS A 168 4.46 -5.08 -22.30
C LYS A 168 3.02 -4.57 -22.21
N ALA A 169 2.20 -5.16 -21.34
CA ALA A 169 0.81 -4.73 -21.12
C ALA A 169 0.76 -3.33 -20.50
N LEU A 170 1.64 -3.05 -19.53
CA LEU A 170 1.73 -1.77 -18.82
C LEU A 170 2.50 -0.68 -19.57
N ARG A 171 3.26 -1.05 -20.61
CA ARG A 171 4.25 -0.19 -21.30
C ARG A 171 5.25 0.43 -20.32
N LEU A 172 5.79 -0.40 -19.44
CA LEU A 172 6.65 0.00 -18.32
C LEU A 172 7.69 -1.10 -18.08
N SER A 173 8.95 -0.75 -17.83
CA SER A 173 9.99 -1.68 -17.38
C SER A 173 10.11 -1.71 -15.85
N PHE A 174 10.35 -2.90 -15.31
CA PHE A 174 10.59 -3.16 -13.90
C PHE A 174 12.08 -3.28 -13.55
N ASP A 175 13.00 -3.05 -14.50
CA ASP A 175 14.45 -3.21 -14.28
C ASP A 175 14.98 -2.32 -13.14
N SER A 176 14.38 -1.13 -13.00
CA SER A 176 14.72 -0.18 -11.93
C SER A 176 13.89 -0.35 -10.65
N PHE A 177 12.96 -1.31 -10.62
CA PHE A 177 12.08 -1.51 -9.48
C PHE A 177 12.80 -2.33 -8.42
N ILE A 178 12.61 -1.94 -7.17
CA ILE A 178 13.02 -2.73 -6.01
C ILE A 178 12.19 -4.02 -6.04
N SER A 179 12.85 -5.18 -5.86
CA SER A 179 12.21 -6.49 -5.84
C SER A 179 12.08 -7.05 -4.44
N ARG A 180 10.96 -7.71 -4.17
CA ARG A 180 10.74 -8.50 -2.95
C ARG A 180 11.77 -9.61 -2.80
N ASN A 181 12.21 -10.21 -3.90
CA ASN A 181 13.17 -11.32 -3.90
C ASN A 181 14.58 -10.87 -3.50
N ASP A 182 14.87 -9.57 -3.62
CA ASP A 182 16.18 -9.00 -3.27
C ASP A 182 16.28 -8.66 -1.76
N VAL A 183 15.19 -8.84 -1.01
CA VAL A 183 15.18 -8.59 0.44
C VAL A 183 15.97 -9.70 1.14
N LYS A 184 17.19 -9.36 1.56
CA LYS A 184 18.06 -10.25 2.35
C LYS A 184 17.34 -10.76 3.60
N GLY A 185 17.32 -12.08 3.79
CA GLY A 185 16.63 -12.74 4.91
C GLY A 185 15.11 -12.86 4.74
N GLY A 186 14.56 -12.42 3.60
CA GLY A 186 13.12 -12.44 3.33
C GLY A 186 12.36 -11.34 4.04
N CYS A 187 11.06 -11.25 3.74
CA CYS A 187 10.18 -10.28 4.37
C CYS A 187 9.79 -10.71 5.78
N PRO A 188 9.82 -9.79 6.77
CA PRO A 188 9.45 -10.11 8.14
C PRO A 188 7.98 -10.52 8.23
N GLU A 189 7.70 -11.48 9.11
CA GLU A 189 6.32 -11.86 9.43
C GLU A 189 5.62 -10.72 10.18
N LEU A 190 4.33 -10.55 9.92
CA LEU A 190 3.54 -9.59 10.69
C LEU A 190 3.32 -10.15 12.11
N PRO A 191 3.33 -9.29 13.15
CA PRO A 191 3.04 -9.72 14.51
C PRO A 191 1.75 -10.53 14.58
N SER A 192 1.80 -11.69 15.24
CA SER A 192 0.61 -12.51 15.42
C SER A 192 -0.43 -11.72 16.20
N LYS A 193 -1.69 -11.78 15.78
CA LYS A 193 -2.80 -11.34 16.61
C LYS A 193 -2.96 -12.34 17.75
N ASN A 194 -2.09 -12.30 18.74
CA ASN A 194 -2.34 -13.01 19.98
C ASN A 194 -3.67 -12.50 20.52
N LYS A 195 -4.70 -13.35 20.42
CA LYS A 195 -5.93 -13.18 21.16
C LYS A 195 -5.49 -13.11 22.61
N ASN A 196 -5.61 -11.95 23.24
CA ASN A 196 -5.66 -11.86 24.69
C ASN A 196 -6.79 -12.79 25.15
N LYS A 197 -6.47 -14.07 25.37
CA LYS A 197 -7.27 -14.94 26.22
C LYS A 197 -7.19 -14.23 27.57
N LYS A 198 -8.24 -13.46 27.90
CA LYS A 198 -8.48 -13.08 29.29
C LYS A 198 -8.32 -14.37 30.11
N PRO A 199 -7.58 -14.35 31.23
CA PRO A 199 -7.67 -15.43 32.18
C PRO A 199 -9.15 -15.61 32.50
N LYS A 200 -9.67 -16.83 32.33
CA LYS A 200 -10.96 -17.17 32.93
C LYS A 200 -10.76 -16.94 34.43
N THR A 201 -11.42 -15.90 34.94
CA THR A 201 -11.59 -15.68 36.37
C THR A 201 -12.67 -16.64 36.85
#